data_AF-A0A6H5G1X2-F1
#
_entry.id   AF-A0A6H5G1X2-F1
#
_cell.length_a   1.000
_cell.length_b   1.000
_cell.length_c   1.000
_cell.angle_alpha   90.00
_cell.angle_beta   90.00
_cell.angle_gamma   90.00
#
_symmetry.space_group_name_H-M   'P 1'
#
loop_
_entity.id
_entity.type
_entity.pdbx_description
1 polymer ?
#
loop_
_entity_poly.entity_id
_entity_poly.type
_entity_poly.pdbx_seq_one_letter_code
_entity_poly.pdbx_strand_id
1 'polypeptide(L)'
;EAVVDPLEEGPGLKKALEWELSLDSRDLRSHAWYHGAIPRIRAEEILKYQGEFLVRDCTSQPGNYVLTCRSQGVCLHFVINKVRWKQLCIHSSHRYGI
;
A
#
# COMPACT_ATOMS: atom_id res chain seq x y z
N GLU A 1 -5.91 -31.40 -38.09
CA GLU A 1 -6.73 -30.75 -37.07
C GLU A 1 -5.79 -30.08 -36.07
N ALA A 2 -5.71 -28.75 -36.07
CA ALA A 2 -4.78 -28.05 -35.20
C ALA A 2 -5.35 -27.97 -33.79
N VAL A 3 -4.55 -28.39 -32.83
CA VAL A 3 -4.82 -28.35 -31.38
C VAL A 3 -5.06 -26.91 -30.95
N VAL A 4 -6.29 -26.61 -30.50
CA VAL A 4 -6.60 -25.32 -29.87
C VAL A 4 -6.10 -25.35 -28.43
N ASP A 5 -5.17 -24.45 -28.13
CA ASP A 5 -4.56 -24.31 -26.81
C ASP A 5 -5.64 -23.76 -25.82
N PRO A 6 -5.94 -24.42 -24.69
CA PRO A 6 -7.03 -24.02 -23.78
C PRO A 6 -6.82 -22.69 -23.04
N LEU A 7 -5.76 -21.93 -23.36
CA LEU A 7 -5.40 -20.71 -22.67
C LEU A 7 -5.66 -19.43 -23.47
N GLU A 8 -6.43 -19.49 -24.57
CA GLU A 8 -6.78 -18.30 -25.36
C GLU A 8 -7.83 -17.41 -24.65
N GLU A 9 -7.30 -16.53 -23.80
CA GLU A 9 -7.55 -15.09 -23.85
C GLU A 9 -9.02 -14.64 -23.76
N GLY A 10 -9.58 -14.68 -22.55
CA GLY A 10 -10.78 -13.92 -22.23
C GLY A 10 -10.51 -12.40 -22.34
N PRO A 11 -11.24 -11.62 -23.14
CA PRO A 11 -11.06 -10.16 -23.27
C PRO A 11 -11.25 -9.37 -21.96
N GLY A 12 -11.68 -10.04 -20.89
CA GLY A 12 -11.74 -9.51 -19.53
C GLY A 12 -10.42 -9.49 -18.78
N LEU A 13 -9.52 -10.46 -19.00
CA LEU A 13 -8.26 -10.58 -18.24
C LEU A 13 -7.28 -9.47 -18.61
N LYS A 14 -7.11 -9.23 -19.91
CA LYS A 14 -6.27 -8.13 -20.41
C LYS A 14 -6.79 -6.76 -19.95
N LYS A 15 -8.11 -6.55 -20.03
CA LYS A 15 -8.74 -5.29 -19.61
C LYS A 15 -8.71 -5.08 -18.10
N ALA A 16 -8.83 -6.16 -17.30
CA ALA A 16 -8.67 -6.11 -15.85
C ALA A 16 -7.23 -5.79 -15.46
N LEU A 17 -6.24 -6.41 -16.13
CA LEU A 17 -4.83 -6.11 -15.93
C LEU A 17 -4.50 -4.66 -16.31
N GLU A 18 -5.00 -4.17 -17.45
CA GLU A 18 -4.83 -2.77 -17.87
C GLU A 18 -5.45 -1.79 -16.86
N TRP A 19 -6.63 -2.11 -16.30
CA TRP A 19 -7.26 -1.31 -15.25
C TRP A 19 -6.42 -1.28 -13.96
N GLU A 20 -5.96 -2.44 -13.51
CA GLU A 20 -5.14 -2.59 -12.30
C GLU A 20 -3.80 -1.88 -12.44
N LEU A 21 -3.17 -1.94 -13.62
CA LEU A 21 -1.96 -1.18 -13.95
C LEU A 21 -2.19 0.32 -14.14
N SER A 22 -3.42 0.75 -14.45
CA SER A 22 -3.78 2.17 -14.52
C SER A 22 -4.03 2.80 -13.15
N LEU A 23 -4.17 1.99 -12.09
CA LEU A 23 -4.27 2.51 -10.73
C LEU A 23 -3.00 3.27 -10.39
N ASP A 24 -3.16 4.40 -9.70
CA ASP A 24 -2.03 5.25 -9.34
C ASP A 24 -1.05 4.41 -8.51
N SER A 25 0.18 4.24 -9.01
CA SER A 25 1.25 3.49 -8.33
C SER A 25 1.64 4.11 -6.99
N ARG A 26 1.08 5.28 -6.65
CA ARG A 26 1.14 5.91 -5.33
C ARG A 26 0.24 5.24 -4.30
N ASP A 27 -0.68 4.37 -4.71
CA ASP A 27 -1.48 3.58 -3.77
C ASP A 27 -0.63 2.46 -3.15
N LEU A 28 -0.41 2.56 -1.85
CA LEU A 28 0.24 1.54 -1.03
C LEU A 28 -0.38 0.16 -1.24
N ARG A 29 -1.69 0.09 -1.52
CA ARG A 29 -2.45 -1.15 -1.71
C ARG A 29 -2.10 -1.92 -2.98
N SER A 30 -1.47 -1.27 -3.97
CA SER A 30 -1.05 -1.92 -5.22
C SER A 30 0.26 -2.69 -5.09
N HIS A 31 0.88 -2.68 -3.90
CA HIS A 31 2.17 -3.32 -3.68
C HIS A 31 2.03 -4.65 -2.93
N ALA A 32 2.75 -5.68 -3.40
CA ALA A 32 2.72 -7.02 -2.81
C ALA A 32 3.22 -7.10 -1.35
N TRP A 33 3.98 -6.10 -0.89
CA TRP A 33 4.46 -6.00 0.49
C TRP A 33 3.45 -5.32 1.43
N TYR A 34 2.30 -4.87 0.93
CA TYR A 34 1.19 -4.36 1.74
C TYR A 34 0.15 -5.45 2.01
N HIS A 35 -0.12 -5.71 3.29
CA HIS A 35 -1.01 -6.82 3.70
C HIS A 35 -2.33 -6.35 4.33
N GLY A 36 -2.61 -5.04 4.33
CA GLY A 36 -3.83 -4.49 4.96
C GLY A 36 -3.86 -4.69 6.48
N ALA A 37 -5.05 -4.90 7.03
CA ALA A 37 -5.29 -5.00 8.47
C ALA A 37 -4.96 -6.39 9.03
N ILE A 38 -3.68 -6.76 9.04
CA ILE A 38 -3.19 -7.96 9.74
C ILE A 38 -2.71 -7.65 11.17
N PRO A 39 -2.92 -8.57 12.13
CA PRO A 39 -2.42 -8.40 13.49
C PRO A 39 -0.89 -8.55 13.55
N ARG A 40 -0.29 -8.06 14.64
CA ARG A 40 1.16 -8.10 14.86
C ARG A 40 1.74 -9.52 14.73
N ILE A 41 1.11 -10.49 15.40
CA ILE A 41 1.56 -11.89 15.43
C ILE A 41 1.65 -12.45 14.01
N ARG A 42 0.60 -12.23 13.19
CA ARG A 42 0.58 -12.69 11.81
C ARG A 42 1.67 -12.04 10.94
N ALA A 43 2.01 -10.78 11.21
CA ALA A 43 3.12 -10.13 10.52
C ALA A 43 4.48 -10.77 10.87
N GLU A 44 4.69 -11.15 12.13
CA GLU A 44 5.91 -11.82 12.58
C GLU A 44 6.04 -13.24 11.98
N GLU A 45 4.93 -13.94 11.76
CA GLU A 45 4.90 -15.26 11.10
C GLU A 45 5.24 -15.20 9.60
N ILE A 46 4.85 -14.12 8.92
CA ILE A 46 5.12 -13.91 7.49
C ILE A 46 6.62 -13.66 7.27
N LEU A 47 7.26 -12.87 8.15
CA LEU A 47 8.68 -12.53 8.03
C LEU A 47 9.56 -13.65 8.58
N LYS A 48 10.09 -14.48 7.67
CA LYS A 48 10.89 -15.65 8.02
C LYS A 48 12.39 -15.35 7.99
N TYR A 49 12.82 -14.51 7.06
CA TYR A 49 14.22 -14.28 6.74
C TYR A 49 14.70 -12.89 7.15
N GLN A 50 16.01 -12.78 7.36
CA GLN A 50 16.69 -11.53 7.67
C GLN A 50 16.55 -10.54 6.50
N GLY A 51 16.10 -9.32 6.79
CA GLY A 51 15.94 -8.27 5.78
C GLY A 51 14.55 -8.22 5.13
N GLU A 52 13.66 -9.16 5.44
CA GLU A 52 12.27 -9.08 4.98
C GLU A 52 11.50 -7.98 5.72
N PHE A 53 10.55 -7.38 5.01
CA PHE A 53 9.65 -6.39 5.58
C PHE A 53 8.25 -6.47 4.95
N LEU A 54 7.27 -5.93 5.67
CA LEU A 54 5.92 -5.72 5.18
C LEU A 54 5.30 -4.48 5.80
N VAL A 55 4.29 -3.92 5.14
CA VAL A 55 3.49 -2.81 5.67
C VAL A 55 2.07 -3.32 5.93
N ARG A 56 1.52 -2.92 7.08
CA ARG A 56 0.15 -3.27 7.50
C ARG A 56 -0.57 -2.06 8.07
N ASP A 57 -1.88 -2.13 8.17
CA ASP A 57 -2.67 -1.09 8.81
C ASP A 57 -2.43 -1.07 10.33
N CYS A 58 -2.44 0.14 10.91
CA CYS A 58 -2.35 0.29 12.35
C CYS A 58 -3.70 -0.01 12.99
N THR A 59 -3.78 -1.10 13.76
CA THR A 59 -5.01 -1.52 14.45
C THR A 59 -5.43 -0.58 15.58
N SER A 60 -4.48 0.13 16.20
CA SER A 60 -4.76 1.08 17.28
C SER A 60 -5.07 2.50 16.78
N GLN A 61 -4.58 2.88 15.60
CA GLN A 61 -4.75 4.22 15.03
C GLN A 61 -5.18 4.11 13.56
N PRO A 62 -6.51 4.06 13.29
CA PRO A 62 -7.02 3.98 11.93
C PRO A 62 -6.50 5.11 11.04
N GLY A 63 -5.99 4.75 9.86
CA GLY A 63 -5.41 5.69 8.89
C GLY A 63 -3.89 5.87 8.99
N ASN A 64 -3.25 5.30 10.02
CA ASN A 64 -1.80 5.14 10.10
C ASN A 64 -1.38 3.73 9.67
N TYR A 65 -0.10 3.57 9.37
CA TYR A 65 0.50 2.31 8.95
C TYR A 65 1.54 1.81 9.94
N VAL A 66 1.89 0.54 9.85
CA VAL A 66 2.99 -0.07 10.61
C VAL A 66 3.90 -0.80 9.62
N LEU A 67 5.16 -0.40 9.56
CA LEU A 67 6.22 -1.16 8.92
C LEU A 67 6.70 -2.23 9.90
N THR A 68 6.65 -3.48 9.50
CA THR A 68 7.24 -4.60 10.25
C THR A 68 8.41 -5.13 9.45
N CYS A 69 9.58 -5.28 10.07
CA CYS A 69 10.75 -5.87 9.42
C CYS A 69 11.49 -6.83 10.36
N ARG A 70 12.23 -7.79 9.79
CA ARG A 70 13.03 -8.74 10.55
C ARG A 70 14.50 -8.42 10.43
N SER A 71 15.13 -8.12 11.56
CA SER A 71 16.56 -7.81 11.62
C SER A 71 17.22 -8.41 12.85
N GLN A 72 18.41 -9.00 12.69
CA GLN A 72 19.18 -9.65 13.75
C GLN A 72 18.37 -10.74 14.46
N GLY A 73 17.55 -11.46 13.71
CA GLY A 73 16.68 -12.50 14.25
C GLY A 73 15.43 -11.99 15.00
N VAL A 74 15.26 -10.67 15.18
CA VAL A 74 14.10 -10.07 15.86
C VAL A 74 13.18 -9.34 14.88
N CYS A 75 11.87 -9.34 15.17
CA CYS A 75 10.89 -8.56 14.43
C CYS A 75 10.74 -7.17 15.07
N LEU A 76 10.91 -6.12 14.26
CA LEU A 76 10.79 -4.72 14.64
C LEU A 76 9.52 -4.14 14.02
N HIS A 77 8.86 -3.22 14.74
CA HIS A 77 7.64 -2.57 14.28
C HIS A 77 7.75 -1.05 14.41
N PHE A 78 7.54 -0.34 13.31
CA PHE A 78 7.62 1.12 13.25
C PHE A 78 6.28 1.69 12.81
N VAL A 79 5.71 2.59 13.61
CA VAL A 79 4.45 3.27 13.27
C VAL A 79 4.76 4.42 12.30
N ILE A 80 4.06 4.44 11.17
CA ILE A 80 4.14 5.48 10.14
C ILE A 80 2.86 6.31 10.23
N ASN A 81 3.01 7.54 10.73
CA ASN A 81 1.90 8.47 10.88
C ASN A 81 1.61 9.17 9.56
N LYS A 82 0.36 9.12 9.09
CA LYS A 82 -0.06 9.85 7.90
C LYS A 82 -0.28 11.31 8.25
N VAL A 83 0.72 12.15 8.02
CA VAL A 83 0.58 13.60 8.22
C VAL A 83 -0.28 14.17 7.10
N ARG A 84 -1.47 14.68 7.45
CA ARG A 84 -2.22 15.54 6.55
C ARG A 84 -1.66 16.95 6.69
N TRP A 85 -0.96 17.43 5.67
CA TRP A 85 -0.65 18.85 5.54
C TRP A 85 -1.99 19.57 5.42
N LYS A 86 -2.45 20.21 6.50
CA LYS A 86 -3.57 21.14 6.40
C LYS A 86 -3.06 22.33 5.59
N GLN A 87 -3.55 22.47 4.36
CA GLN A 87 -3.43 23.69 3.58
C GLN A 87 -4.15 24.79 4.36
N LEU A 88 -3.42 25.47 5.26
CA LEU A 88 -3.93 26.69 5.89
C LEU A 88 -4.03 27.71 4.75
N CYS A 89 -5.25 28.01 4.33
CA CYS A 89 -5.56 28.94 3.26
C CYS A 89 -4.78 30.24 3.44
N ILE A 90 -3.73 30.45 2.64
CA ILE A 90 -3.12 31.76 2.46
C ILE A 90 -4.03 32.53 1.50
N HIS A 91 -5.25 32.85 1.94
CA HIS A 91 -5.96 33.99 1.36
C HIS A 91 -5.34 35.24 1.97
N SER A 92 -4.14 35.56 1.49
CA SER A 92 -3.56 36.88 1.63
C SER A 92 -4.54 37.88 1.02
N SER A 93 -5.21 38.61 1.91
CA SER A 93 -6.04 39.77 1.66
C SER A 93 -5.44 40.66 0.57
N HIS A 94 -5.98 40.57 -0.64
CA HIS A 94 -5.86 41.61 -1.66
C HIS A 94 -7.22 42.27 -1.81
N ARG A 95 -7.60 43.12 -0.84
CA ARG A 95 -8.55 44.19 -1.12
C ARG A 95 -7.76 45.39 -1.59
N TYR A 96 -7.58 45.46 -2.91
CA TYR A 96 -7.29 46.72 -3.60
C TYR A 96 -8.44 47.70 -3.37
N GLY A 97 -8.08 48.97 -3.24
CA GLY A 97 -8.95 50.04 -2.75
C GLY A 97 -10.01 50.54 -3.71
N ILE A 98 -10.77 51.50 -3.17
CA ILE A 98 -11.58 52.50 -3.86
C ILE A 98 -11.27 53.84 -3.20
#